data_AF-A0A151RTB1-F1
#
_entry.id   AF-A0A151RTB1-F1
#
_cell.length_a   1.000
_cell.length_b   1.000
_cell.length_c   1.000
_cell.angle_alpha   90.00
_cell.angle_beta   90.00
_cell.angle_gamma   90.00
#
_symmetry.space_group_name_H-M   'P 1'
#
loop_
_entity.id
_entity.type
_entity.pdbx_description
1 polymer ?
#
loop_
_entity_poly.entity_id
_entity_poly.type
_entity_poly.pdbx_seq_one_letter_code
_entity_poly.pdbx_strand_id
1 'polypeptide(L)'
;MKNRLCLKTSIDTVRYLSLQACAFRGHDETSESRNQGNFLEMIKIIASYNDEVAKVVLENAPYNSKYTSYKIQKEILNILSSKVKNHIREEVGDSKFCIIIDEAHDLATTKKSKVYYLIDRLLRLIMTLPISTATTERSFSAMKIIKTRLRNKMEADFLADSMIVYIERDIATSFSSDSIIEHFKSLK
;
A
#
# COMPACT_ATOMS: atom_id res chain seq x y z
N MET A 1 -6.01 12.65 -21.90
CA MET A 1 -4.80 13.08 -21.14
C MET A 1 -5.12 13.54 -19.72
N LYS A 2 -6.03 14.52 -19.54
CA LYS A 2 -6.35 15.12 -18.22
C LYS A 2 -6.76 14.13 -17.12
N ASN A 3 -7.65 13.17 -17.40
CA ASN A 3 -8.07 12.16 -16.41
C ASN A 3 -6.93 11.21 -16.00
N ARG A 4 -5.95 10.97 -16.90
CA ARG A 4 -4.79 10.12 -16.60
C ARG A 4 -3.87 10.81 -15.59
N LEU A 5 -3.64 12.12 -15.75
CA LEU A 5 -2.81 12.89 -14.83
C LEU A 5 -3.44 12.97 -13.42
N CYS A 6 -4.75 13.18 -13.36
CA CYS A 6 -5.49 13.16 -12.10
C CYS A 6 -5.39 11.79 -11.39
N LEU A 7 -5.65 10.69 -12.12
CA LEU A 7 -5.52 9.34 -11.57
C LEU A 7 -4.08 9.00 -11.14
N LYS A 8 -3.08 9.39 -11.94
CA LYS A 8 -1.67 9.20 -11.60
C LYS A 8 -1.30 9.89 -10.29
N THR A 9 -1.76 11.13 -10.10
CA THR A 9 -1.56 11.90 -8.87
C THR A 9 -2.16 11.17 -7.66
N SER A 10 -3.37 10.64 -7.78
CA SER A 10 -3.97 9.82 -6.72
C SER A 10 -3.18 8.55 -6.43
N ILE A 11 -2.71 7.84 -7.47
CA ILE A 11 -1.90 6.62 -7.34
C ILE A 11 -0.59 6.91 -6.60
N ASP A 12 0.12 7.94 -7.01
CA ASP A 12 1.41 8.32 -6.40
C ASP A 12 1.21 8.74 -4.93
N THR A 13 0.10 9.43 -4.63
CA THR A 13 -0.28 9.79 -3.25
C THR A 13 -0.58 8.55 -2.40
N VAL A 14 -1.40 7.60 -2.90
CA VAL A 14 -1.68 6.33 -2.20
C VAL A 14 -0.39 5.57 -1.93
N ARG A 15 0.47 5.45 -2.95
CA ARG A 15 1.75 4.76 -2.85
C ARG A 15 2.62 5.38 -1.76
N TYR A 16 2.81 6.69 -1.79
CA TYR A 16 3.65 7.38 -0.81
C TYR A 16 3.15 7.14 0.62
N LEU A 17 1.85 7.31 0.86
CA LEU A 17 1.27 7.14 2.20
C LEU A 17 1.40 5.70 2.70
N SER A 18 1.19 4.70 1.84
CA SER A 18 1.39 3.30 2.20
C SER A 18 2.85 2.97 2.51
N LEU A 19 3.80 3.43 1.69
CA LEU A 19 5.22 3.17 1.89
C LEU A 19 5.76 3.79 3.19
N GLN A 20 5.14 4.88 3.65
CA GLN A 20 5.49 5.58 4.89
C GLN A 20 4.66 5.17 6.11
N ALA A 21 3.73 4.21 5.96
CA ALA A 21 2.79 3.83 7.01
C ALA A 21 1.99 5.03 7.57
N CYS A 22 1.59 5.96 6.70
CA CYS A 22 0.87 7.17 7.05
C CYS A 22 -0.64 6.99 6.90
N ALA A 23 -1.40 7.66 7.78
CA ALA A 23 -2.86 7.72 7.66
C ALA A 23 -3.27 8.38 6.36
N PHE A 24 -4.31 7.85 5.73
CA PHE A 24 -4.85 8.43 4.50
C PHE A 24 -5.84 9.54 4.84
N ARG A 25 -6.75 9.25 5.77
CA ARG A 25 -7.92 10.07 6.06
C ARG A 25 -7.72 10.97 7.26
N GLY A 26 -8.36 12.14 7.20
CA GLY A 26 -8.48 13.07 8.31
C GLY A 26 -9.58 12.66 9.28
N HIS A 27 -9.62 13.31 10.45
CA HIS A 27 -10.79 13.21 11.32
C HIS A 27 -12.03 13.85 10.66
N ASP A 28 -11.79 14.97 9.97
CA ASP A 28 -12.74 15.78 9.22
C ASP A 28 -12.14 16.15 7.85
N GLU A 29 -12.76 15.67 6.76
CA GLU A 29 -12.32 15.91 5.37
C GLU A 29 -13.13 17.04 4.70
N THR A 30 -13.97 17.78 5.43
CA THR A 30 -14.75 18.91 4.89
C THR A 30 -13.84 20.06 4.44
N SER A 31 -14.31 20.88 3.49
CA SER A 31 -13.53 22.01 2.93
C SER A 31 -13.15 23.06 3.98
N GLU A 32 -13.89 23.14 5.09
CA GLU A 32 -13.64 24.09 6.17
C GLU A 32 -12.62 23.56 7.20
N SER A 33 -12.27 22.28 7.11
CA SER A 33 -11.30 21.66 8.02
C SER A 33 -9.89 22.23 7.80
N ARG A 34 -9.21 22.54 8.91
CA ARG A 34 -7.79 22.94 8.91
C ARG A 34 -6.86 21.81 8.41
N ASN A 35 -7.32 20.56 8.47
CA ASN A 35 -6.57 19.40 8.00
C ASN A 35 -7.54 18.34 7.48
N GLN A 36 -7.63 18.24 6.15
CA GLN A 36 -8.55 17.30 5.48
C GLN A 36 -8.02 15.86 5.39
N GLY A 37 -6.92 15.55 6.08
CA GLY A 37 -6.24 14.26 6.01
C GLY A 37 -5.10 14.24 5.02
N ASN A 38 -4.11 13.39 5.29
CA ASN A 38 -2.84 13.41 4.56
C ASN A 38 -3.01 13.14 3.06
N PHE A 39 -4.04 12.38 2.64
CA PHE A 39 -4.30 12.15 1.22
C PHE A 39 -4.68 13.44 0.49
N LEU A 40 -5.65 14.19 1.01
CA LEU A 40 -6.08 15.45 0.40
C LEU A 40 -5.00 16.53 0.52
N GLU A 41 -4.33 16.62 1.66
CA GLU A 41 -3.23 17.57 1.87
C GLU A 41 -2.05 17.29 0.93
N MET A 42 -1.70 16.01 0.70
CA MET A 42 -0.64 15.67 -0.26
C MET A 42 -1.02 16.07 -1.70
N ILE A 43 -2.28 15.86 -2.12
CA ILE A 43 -2.73 16.30 -3.44
C ILE A 43 -2.66 17.83 -3.57
N LYS A 44 -3.05 18.59 -2.54
CA LYS A 44 -2.91 20.05 -2.52
C LYS A 44 -1.45 20.49 -2.66
N ILE A 45 -0.54 19.83 -1.95
CA ILE A 45 0.89 20.10 -2.05
C ILE A 45 1.36 19.85 -3.49
N ILE A 46 1.04 18.70 -4.10
CA ILE A 46 1.45 18.41 -5.48
C ILE A 46 0.88 19.45 -6.46
N ALA A 47 -0.38 19.85 -6.28
CA ALA A 47 -1.01 20.90 -7.08
C ALA A 47 -0.30 22.26 -6.94
N SER A 48 0.18 22.62 -5.74
CA SER A 48 0.88 23.89 -5.51
C SER A 48 2.21 24.02 -6.25
N TYR A 49 2.85 22.90 -6.61
CA TYR A 49 4.11 22.88 -7.34
C TYR A 49 3.96 22.54 -8.83
N ASN A 50 2.75 22.18 -9.29
CA ASN A 50 2.54 21.76 -10.68
C ASN A 50 1.19 22.27 -11.21
N ASP A 51 1.27 23.30 -12.05
CA ASP A 51 0.11 23.95 -12.66
C ASP A 51 -0.73 23.00 -13.53
N GLU A 52 -0.11 22.00 -14.17
CA GLU A 52 -0.85 21.02 -14.96
C GLU A 52 -1.69 20.10 -14.07
N VAL A 53 -1.14 19.71 -12.92
CA VAL A 53 -1.86 18.93 -11.90
C VAL A 53 -2.95 19.79 -11.27
N ALA A 54 -2.64 21.03 -10.89
CA ALA A 54 -3.61 21.96 -10.28
C ALA A 54 -4.88 22.14 -11.13
N LYS A 55 -4.73 22.15 -12.46
CA LYS A 55 -5.84 22.27 -13.42
C LYS A 55 -6.73 21.04 -13.53
N VAL A 56 -6.37 19.90 -12.93
CA VAL A 56 -7.08 18.63 -13.13
C VAL A 56 -7.41 17.86 -11.85
N VAL A 57 -7.07 18.38 -10.66
CA VAL A 57 -7.34 17.73 -9.37
C VAL A 57 -8.33 18.53 -8.51
N LEU A 58 -8.87 17.88 -7.47
CA LEU A 58 -9.79 18.48 -6.48
C LEU A 58 -11.03 19.12 -7.14
N GLU A 59 -11.21 20.43 -6.97
CA GLU A 59 -12.34 21.19 -7.52
C GLU A 59 -12.21 21.44 -9.02
N ASN A 60 -10.98 21.43 -9.56
CA ASN A 60 -10.68 21.64 -10.97
C ASN A 60 -10.75 20.34 -11.80
N ALA A 61 -11.06 19.20 -11.16
CA ALA A 61 -11.18 17.94 -11.88
C ALA A 61 -12.34 17.98 -12.90
N PRO A 62 -12.13 17.53 -14.15
CA PRO A 62 -13.16 17.55 -15.17
C PRO A 62 -14.29 16.56 -14.83
N TYR A 63 -15.54 17.02 -14.76
CA TYR A 63 -16.73 16.20 -14.46
C TYR A 63 -16.62 15.44 -13.12
N ASN A 64 -17.27 14.27 -13.00
CA ASN A 64 -17.26 13.39 -11.81
C ASN A 64 -15.93 12.61 -11.63
N SER A 65 -14.83 13.02 -12.26
CA SER A 65 -13.56 12.28 -12.23
C SER A 65 -12.69 12.55 -10.99
N LYS A 66 -13.30 12.95 -9.87
CA LYS A 66 -12.58 13.15 -8.60
C LYS A 66 -12.11 11.80 -8.07
N TYR A 67 -10.86 11.42 -8.37
CA TYR A 67 -10.20 10.21 -7.88
C TYR A 67 -9.74 10.33 -6.40
N THR A 68 -10.49 11.09 -5.59
CA THR A 68 -10.14 11.42 -4.21
C THR A 68 -10.98 10.68 -3.18
N SER A 69 -12.05 9.99 -3.61
CA SER A 69 -12.93 9.27 -2.69
C SER A 69 -12.23 8.08 -2.04
N TYR A 70 -12.65 7.74 -0.83
CA TYR A 70 -12.10 6.59 -0.09
C TYR A 70 -12.23 5.26 -0.83
N LYS A 71 -13.35 5.07 -1.54
CA LYS A 71 -13.56 3.87 -2.35
C LYS A 71 -12.45 3.73 -3.40
N ILE A 72 -12.09 4.83 -4.07
CA ILE A 72 -11.02 4.86 -5.07
C ILE A 72 -9.65 4.68 -4.40
N GLN A 73 -9.40 5.31 -3.24
CA GLN A 73 -8.17 5.10 -2.48
C GLN A 73 -7.98 3.61 -2.11
N LYS A 74 -9.04 2.95 -1.64
CA LYS A 74 -9.05 1.52 -1.30
C LYS A 74 -8.80 0.64 -2.52
N GLU A 75 -9.46 0.95 -3.64
CA GLU A 75 -9.29 0.23 -4.90
C GLU A 75 -7.86 0.30 -5.44
N ILE A 76 -7.26 1.50 -5.45
CA ILE A 76 -5.86 1.70 -5.84
C ILE A 76 -4.91 0.91 -4.93
N LEU A 77 -5.14 0.98 -3.62
CA LEU A 77 -4.31 0.26 -2.65
C LEU A 77 -4.40 -1.26 -2.84
N ASN A 78 -5.61 -1.76 -3.06
CA ASN A 78 -5.85 -3.17 -3.31
C ASN A 78 -5.15 -3.66 -4.60
N ILE A 79 -5.17 -2.86 -5.67
CA ILE A 79 -4.43 -3.18 -6.91
C ILE A 79 -2.93 -3.28 -6.62
N LEU A 80 -2.36 -2.35 -5.86
CA LEU A 80 -0.94 -2.36 -5.51
C LEU A 80 -0.59 -3.59 -4.66
N SER A 81 -1.37 -3.84 -3.61
CA SER A 81 -1.26 -5.01 -2.74
C SER A 81 -1.37 -6.33 -3.53
N SER A 82 -2.32 -6.41 -4.47
CA SER A 82 -2.51 -7.59 -5.32
C SER A 82 -1.34 -7.82 -6.27
N LYS A 83 -0.76 -6.76 -6.85
CA LYS A 83 0.45 -6.88 -7.66
C LYS A 83 1.63 -7.41 -6.86
N VAL A 84 1.83 -6.91 -5.63
CA VAL A 84 2.85 -7.43 -4.71
C VAL A 84 2.60 -8.91 -4.40
N LYS A 85 1.37 -9.28 -4.02
CA LYS A 85 0.98 -10.67 -3.74
C LYS A 85 1.24 -11.60 -4.92
N ASN A 86 0.90 -11.17 -6.14
CA ASN A 86 1.10 -11.96 -7.35
C ASN A 86 2.59 -12.14 -7.68
N HIS A 87 3.40 -11.08 -7.54
CA HIS A 87 4.84 -11.19 -7.70
C HIS A 87 5.46 -12.16 -6.69
N ILE A 88 4.97 -12.12 -5.45
CA ILE A 88 5.40 -13.06 -4.41
C ILE A 88 5.04 -14.50 -4.80
N ARG A 89 3.81 -14.71 -5.25
CA ARG A 89 3.32 -16.02 -5.71
C ARG A 89 4.14 -16.56 -6.90
N GLU A 90 4.44 -15.73 -7.88
CA GLU A 90 5.22 -16.10 -9.06
C GLU A 90 6.64 -16.55 -8.70
N GLU A 91 7.31 -15.83 -7.80
CA GLU A 91 8.65 -16.19 -7.33
C GLU A 91 8.68 -17.45 -6.45
N VAL A 92 7.63 -17.68 -5.67
CA VAL A 92 7.46 -18.92 -4.88
C VAL A 92 7.25 -20.12 -5.82
N GLY A 93 6.49 -19.93 -6.91
CA GLY A 93 6.16 -20.97 -7.88
C GLY A 93 5.36 -22.12 -7.27
N ASP A 94 5.48 -23.33 -7.85
CA ASP A 94 4.86 -24.57 -7.33
C ASP A 94 5.75 -25.29 -6.30
N SER A 95 6.74 -24.58 -5.77
CA SER A 95 7.70 -25.15 -4.83
C SER A 95 6.96 -25.59 -3.55
N LYS A 96 7.15 -26.85 -3.15
CA LYS A 96 6.59 -27.39 -1.91
C LYS A 96 7.47 -26.95 -0.75
N PHE A 97 7.00 -26.01 0.06
CA PHE A 97 7.67 -25.60 1.29
C PHE A 97 7.03 -26.28 2.50
N CYS A 98 7.85 -26.82 3.39
CA CYS A 98 7.42 -27.20 4.73
C CYS A 98 7.83 -26.07 5.67
N ILE A 99 6.85 -25.38 6.27
CA ILE A 99 7.10 -24.42 7.34
C ILE A 99 7.16 -25.24 8.63
N ILE A 100 8.35 -25.65 9.04
CA ILE A 100 8.54 -26.26 10.36
C ILE A 100 8.58 -25.10 11.36
N ILE A 101 7.48 -24.93 12.10
CA ILE A 101 7.35 -23.96 13.19
C ILE A 101 7.99 -24.61 14.43
N ASP A 102 9.31 -24.72 14.41
CA ASP A 102 10.08 -25.02 15.61
C ASP A 102 11.41 -24.25 15.48
N GLU A 103 11.54 -23.21 16.31
CA GLU A 103 12.72 -22.35 16.49
C GLU A 103 13.54 -22.00 15.23
N ALA A 104 13.01 -21.11 14.37
CA ALA A 104 13.77 -20.48 13.29
C ALA A 104 14.75 -19.38 13.76
N HIS A 105 15.42 -19.58 14.89
CA HIS A 105 16.44 -18.64 15.40
C HIS A 105 17.83 -18.89 14.77
N ASP A 106 18.13 -20.11 14.32
CA ASP A 106 19.50 -20.50 13.92
C ASP A 106 19.73 -20.67 12.41
N LEU A 107 18.79 -20.21 11.56
CA LEU A 107 18.87 -20.38 10.10
C LEU A 107 19.54 -19.19 9.38
N ALA A 108 19.82 -18.09 10.08
CA ALA A 108 20.48 -16.91 9.52
C ALA A 108 22.01 -17.08 9.32
N THR A 109 22.61 -18.15 9.84
CA THR A 109 24.07 -18.40 9.83
C THR A 109 24.56 -19.20 8.62
N THR A 110 23.67 -19.82 7.83
CA THR A 110 24.09 -20.63 6.67
C THR A 110 23.82 -19.93 5.34
N LYS A 111 24.86 -19.78 4.50
CA LYS A 111 24.89 -19.05 3.22
C LYS A 111 24.02 -19.67 2.09
N LYS A 112 22.73 -19.93 2.32
CA LYS A 112 21.75 -20.37 1.28
C LYS A 112 20.74 -19.26 0.99
N SER A 113 21.19 -18.16 0.38
CA SER A 113 20.41 -16.91 0.25
C SER A 113 19.08 -17.03 -0.49
N LYS A 114 18.95 -17.93 -1.48
CA LYS A 114 17.74 -18.03 -2.31
C LYS A 114 16.59 -18.80 -1.66
N VAL A 115 16.87 -19.81 -0.83
CA VAL A 115 15.81 -20.59 -0.17
C VAL A 115 15.28 -19.84 1.06
N TYR A 116 16.17 -19.18 1.80
CA TYR A 116 15.77 -18.41 2.98
C TYR A 116 14.95 -17.17 2.65
N TYR A 117 15.22 -16.45 1.55
CA TYR A 117 14.43 -15.26 1.24
C TYR A 117 12.97 -15.62 0.87
N LEU A 118 12.74 -16.75 0.18
CA LEU A 118 11.39 -17.23 -0.14
C LEU A 118 10.63 -17.66 1.11
N ILE A 119 11.28 -18.36 2.04
CA ILE A 119 10.68 -18.75 3.33
C ILE A 119 10.36 -17.51 4.16
N ASP A 120 11.28 -16.55 4.27
CA ASP A 120 11.08 -15.29 4.98
C ASP A 120 9.92 -14.46 4.38
N ARG A 121 9.75 -14.49 3.04
CA ARG A 121 8.61 -13.85 2.37
C ARG A 121 7.28 -14.58 2.58
N LEU A 122 7.29 -15.91 2.55
CA LEU A 122 6.09 -16.72 2.80
C LEU A 122 5.62 -16.57 4.25
N LEU A 123 6.55 -16.56 5.21
CA LEU A 123 6.27 -16.29 6.62
C LEU A 123 5.68 -14.89 6.80
N ARG A 124 6.25 -13.87 6.12
CA ARG A 124 5.70 -12.51 6.11
C ARG A 124 4.28 -12.44 5.55
N LEU A 125 3.98 -13.17 4.48
CA LEU A 125 2.63 -13.23 3.90
C LEU A 125 1.63 -13.86 4.88
N ILE A 126 1.96 -14.98 5.51
CA ILE A 126 1.10 -15.67 6.49
C ILE A 126 0.84 -14.77 7.71
N MET A 127 1.83 -14.00 8.15
CA MET A 127 1.72 -13.09 9.30
C MET A 127 0.87 -11.84 9.03
N THR A 128 0.51 -11.56 7.78
CA THR A 128 -0.49 -10.53 7.45
C THR A 128 -1.94 -11.02 7.59
N LEU A 129 -2.16 -12.34 7.68
CA LEU A 129 -3.40 -12.90 8.20
C LEU A 129 -3.37 -12.77 9.73
N PRO A 130 -4.47 -12.37 10.39
CA PRO A 130 -4.48 -12.21 11.84
C PRO A 130 -4.42 -13.58 12.51
N ILE A 131 -3.22 -14.12 12.70
CA ILE A 131 -2.96 -15.35 13.43
C ILE A 131 -2.17 -14.97 14.70
N SER A 132 -2.73 -15.36 15.84
CA SER A 132 -2.36 -14.93 17.19
C SER A 132 -1.10 -15.62 17.73
N THR A 133 0.04 -15.59 17.04
CA THR A 133 1.29 -16.14 17.59
C THR A 133 2.45 -15.16 17.54
N ALA A 134 3.03 -14.95 18.72
CA ALA A 134 4.04 -13.96 19.03
C ALA A 134 5.45 -14.47 18.65
N THR A 135 5.82 -14.37 17.38
CA THR A 135 7.24 -14.36 16.93
C THR A 135 7.35 -13.66 15.58
N THR A 136 7.09 -12.35 15.55
CA THR A 136 7.45 -11.45 14.44
C THR A 136 7.67 -10.01 14.91
N GLU A 137 8.84 -9.69 15.45
CA GLU A 137 9.08 -8.33 15.98
C GLU A 137 9.02 -7.25 14.90
N ARG A 138 9.47 -7.52 13.67
CA ARG A 138 9.41 -6.55 12.55
C ARG A 138 7.99 -6.36 12.01
N SER A 139 7.22 -7.43 11.85
CA SER A 139 5.82 -7.36 11.39
C SER A 139 4.90 -6.78 12.46
N PHE A 140 5.10 -7.13 13.74
CA PHE A 140 4.37 -6.52 14.85
C PHE A 140 4.82 -5.09 15.12
N SER A 141 6.10 -4.73 14.89
CA SER A 141 6.55 -3.33 14.93
C SER A 141 5.93 -2.52 13.79
N ALA A 142 5.93 -3.04 12.57
CA ALA A 142 5.22 -2.43 11.45
C ALA A 142 3.72 -2.27 11.77
N MET A 143 3.06 -3.32 12.26
CA MET A 143 1.66 -3.29 12.67
C MET A 143 1.42 -2.29 13.81
N LYS A 144 2.30 -2.20 14.80
CA LYS A 144 2.21 -1.24 15.90
C LYS A 144 2.41 0.18 15.38
N ILE A 145 3.40 0.43 14.53
CA ILE A 145 3.65 1.74 13.91
C ILE A 145 2.44 2.15 13.06
N ILE A 146 1.99 1.25 12.18
CA ILE A 146 0.84 1.42 11.31
C ILE A 146 -0.41 1.66 12.16
N LYS A 147 -0.79 0.77 13.07
CA LYS A 147 -2.00 0.92 13.92
C LYS A 147 -1.94 2.14 14.86
N THR A 148 -0.76 2.55 15.30
CA THR A 148 -0.59 3.77 16.13
C THR A 148 -0.70 5.04 15.29
N ARG A 149 -0.19 5.04 14.05
CA ARG A 149 -0.26 6.18 13.12
C ARG A 149 -1.60 6.27 12.38
N LEU A 150 -2.23 5.14 12.10
CA LEU A 150 -3.54 4.97 11.47
C LEU A 150 -4.63 4.91 12.56
N ARG A 151 -5.03 6.06 13.12
CA ARG A 151 -6.13 6.13 14.11
C ARG A 151 -7.43 5.46 13.57
N ASN A 152 -7.82 4.32 14.16
CA ASN A 152 -9.16 3.69 14.34
C ASN A 152 -10.32 3.90 13.32
N LYS A 153 -10.11 4.38 12.09
CA LYS A 153 -11.16 4.48 11.04
C LYS A 153 -10.89 3.60 9.82
N MET A 154 -9.86 2.75 9.85
CA MET A 154 -9.48 1.93 8.69
C MET A 154 -10.02 0.51 8.84
N GLU A 155 -10.78 0.10 7.82
CA GLU A 155 -11.30 -1.27 7.70
C GLU A 155 -10.14 -2.29 7.67
N ALA A 156 -10.39 -3.49 8.21
CA ALA A 156 -9.36 -4.52 8.35
C ALA A 156 -8.65 -4.85 7.02
N ASP A 157 -9.40 -4.94 5.93
CA ASP A 157 -8.84 -5.21 4.59
C ASP A 157 -7.91 -4.10 4.10
N PHE A 158 -8.27 -2.83 4.36
CA PHE A 158 -7.46 -1.69 3.98
C PHE A 158 -6.13 -1.70 4.76
N LEU A 159 -6.20 -2.01 6.06
CA LEU A 159 -5.03 -2.14 6.91
C LEU A 159 -4.11 -3.27 6.40
N ALA A 160 -4.67 -4.44 6.08
CA ALA A 160 -3.92 -5.57 5.55
C ALA A 160 -3.22 -5.22 4.22
N ASP A 161 -3.94 -4.60 3.27
CA ASP A 161 -3.35 -4.18 2.00
C ASP A 161 -2.26 -3.11 2.19
N SER A 162 -2.43 -2.19 3.13
CA SER A 162 -1.39 -1.21 3.48
C SER A 162 -0.15 -1.86 4.10
N MET A 163 -0.34 -2.86 4.97
CA MET A 163 0.74 -3.61 5.59
C MET A 163 1.56 -4.39 4.56
N ILE A 164 0.93 -5.05 3.59
CA ILE A 164 1.62 -5.79 2.53
C ILE A 164 2.54 -4.84 1.76
N VAL A 165 2.02 -3.67 1.36
CA VAL A 165 2.80 -2.65 0.64
C VAL A 165 3.94 -2.08 1.49
N TYR A 166 3.72 -1.90 2.81
CA TYR A 166 4.74 -1.38 3.72
C TYR A 166 5.82 -2.41 4.09
N ILE A 167 5.50 -3.70 4.12
CA ILE A 167 6.49 -4.75 4.40
C ILE A 167 7.33 -5.00 3.16
N GLU A 168 6.70 -5.08 1.99
CA GLU A 168 7.32 -5.41 0.72
C GLU A 168 7.55 -4.15 -0.13
N ARG A 169 8.12 -3.11 0.48
CA ARG A 169 8.31 -1.80 -0.16
C ARG A 169 9.17 -1.89 -1.41
N ASP A 170 10.23 -2.69 -1.38
CA ASP A 170 11.15 -2.84 -2.51
C ASP A 170 10.39 -3.36 -3.73
N ILE A 171 9.55 -4.38 -3.55
CA ILE A 171 8.66 -4.91 -4.59
C ILE A 171 7.62 -3.86 -4.99
N ALA A 172 6.96 -3.22 -4.03
CA ALA A 172 5.92 -2.23 -4.30
C ALA A 172 6.44 -1.02 -5.09
N THR A 173 7.69 -0.60 -4.86
CA THR A 173 8.34 0.49 -5.60
C THR A 173 8.75 0.10 -7.01
N SER A 174 8.92 -1.20 -7.30
CA SER A 174 9.29 -1.68 -8.64
C SER A 174 8.16 -1.53 -9.66
N PHE A 175 6.89 -1.49 -9.21
CA PHE A 175 5.76 -1.31 -10.11
C PHE A 175 5.64 0.13 -10.61
N SER A 176 5.48 0.32 -11.92
CA SER A 176 5.23 1.66 -12.49
C SER A 176 3.80 2.12 -12.21
N SER A 177 3.60 3.43 -12.02
CA SER A 177 2.26 4.00 -11.87
C SER A 177 1.40 3.76 -13.12
N ASP A 178 2.02 3.66 -14.30
CA ASP A 178 1.33 3.36 -15.55
C ASP A 178 0.71 1.96 -15.56
N SER A 179 1.42 0.95 -15.03
CA SER A 179 0.89 -0.42 -14.89
C SER A 179 -0.31 -0.48 -13.94
N ILE A 180 -0.34 0.38 -12.92
CA ILE A 180 -1.48 0.50 -12.00
C ILE A 180 -2.66 1.17 -12.69
N ILE A 181 -2.42 2.20 -13.51
CA ILE A 181 -3.47 2.87 -14.28
C ILE A 181 -4.15 1.90 -15.24
N GLU A 182 -3.39 1.03 -15.91
CA GLU A 182 -3.95 0.02 -16.82
C GLU A 182 -4.84 -0.97 -16.08
N HIS A 183 -4.36 -1.51 -14.95
CA HIS A 183 -5.16 -2.43 -14.13
C HIS A 183 -6.41 -1.74 -13.54
N PHE A 184 -6.31 -0.48 -13.13
CA PHE A 184 -7.46 0.28 -12.64
C PHE A 184 -8.51 0.50 -13.74
N LYS A 185 -8.08 0.70 -14.98
CA LYS A 185 -8.99 0.84 -16.13
C LYS A 185 -9.66 -0.48 -16.51
N SER A 186 -8.99 -1.61 -16.39
CA SER A 186 -9.59 -2.91 -16.75
C SER A 186 -10.69 -3.36 -15.79
N LEU A 187 -10.79 -2.75 -14.61
CA LEU A 187 -11.84 -3.01 -13.62
C LEU A 187 -13.12 -2.19 -13.86
N LYS A 188 -13.12 -1.29 -14.85
CA LYS A 188 -14.24 -0.40 -15.20
C LYS A 188 -14.73 -0.64 -16.61
#